data_AF-A0A966TZD2-F1
#
_entry.id   AF-A0A966TZD2-F1
#
_cell.length_a   1.000
_cell.length_b   1.000
_cell.length_c   1.000
_cell.angle_alpha   90.00
_cell.angle_beta   90.00
_cell.angle_gamma   90.00
#
_symmetry.space_group_name_H-M   'P 1'
#
loop_
_entity.id
_entity.type
_entity.pdbx_description
1 polymer ?
#
loop_
_entity_poly.entity_id
_entity_poly.type
_entity_poly.pdbx_seq_one_letter_code
_entity_poly.pdbx_strand_id
1 'polypeptide(L)' 'MNLEEHLIECPYCGEAFTALVDPSVELAEYVEDCEVCCQPIVFSVTDNGPDAPLSVHTRQENN' A
#
# COMPACT_ATOMS: atom_id res chain seq x y z
N MET A 1 -9.75 5.40 -13.59
CA MET A 1 -9.23 5.43 -12.20
C MET A 1 -10.14 4.52 -11.42
N ASN A 2 -9.72 3.27 -11.24
CA ASN A 2 -10.37 2.32 -10.37
C ASN A 2 -9.40 2.17 -9.20
N LEU A 3 -9.75 2.70 -8.04
CA LEU A 3 -8.96 2.54 -6.82
C LEU A 3 -9.60 1.43 -6.00
N GLU A 4 -8.78 0.55 -5.46
CA GLU A 4 -9.16 -0.55 -4.59
C GLU A 4 -8.80 -0.22 -3.14
N GLU A 5 -9.70 -0.55 -2.22
CA GLU A 5 -9.51 -0.35 -0.79
C GLU A 5 -8.78 -1.55 -0.19
N HIS A 6 -7.64 -1.31 0.46
CA HIS A 6 -6.86 -2.33 1.16
C HIS A 6 -6.69 -1.95 2.63
N LEU A 7 -6.96 -2.90 3.53
CA LEU A 7 -6.63 -2.73 4.94
C LEU A 7 -5.14 -2.97 5.14
N ILE A 8 -4.44 -1.96 5.63
CA ILE A 8 -2.99 -1.94 5.79
C ILE A 8 -2.65 -1.66 7.25
N GLU A 9 -1.69 -2.40 7.78
CA GLU A 9 -1.12 -2.15 9.10
C GLU A 9 0.14 -1.27 8.95
N CYS A 10 0.19 -0.16 9.68
CA CYS A 10 1.31 0.75 9.66
C CYS A 10 2.55 0.07 10.27
N PRO A 11 3.68 -0.06 9.53
CA PRO A 11 4.89 -0.68 10.06
C PRO A 11 5.62 0.18 11.10
N TYR A 12 5.15 1.41 11.36
CA TYR A 12 5.70 2.32 12.36
C TYR A 12 4.93 2.28 13.69
N CYS A 13 3.62 2.55 13.66
CA CYS A 13 2.80 2.64 14.87
C CYS A 13 1.96 1.38 15.15
N GLY A 14 1.83 0.46 14.19
CA GLY A 14 1.01 -0.75 14.30
C GLY A 14 -0.49 -0.53 14.11
N GLU A 15 -0.93 0.69 13.79
CA GLU A 15 -2.34 0.99 13.58
C GLU A 15 -2.79 0.54 12.18
N ALA A 16 -4.00 0.01 12.09
CA ALA A 16 -4.61 -0.40 10.84
C ALA A 16 -5.45 0.73 10.22
N PHE A 17 -5.29 0.98 8.93
CA PHE A 17 -6.04 1.98 8.17
C PHE A 17 -6.35 1.48 6.75
N THR A 18 -7.32 2.09 6.09
CA THR A 18 -7.68 1.74 4.70
C THR A 18 -6.88 2.60 3.73
N ALA A 19 -6.02 1.97 2.94
CA ALA A 19 -5.30 2.62 1.85
C ALA A 19 -6.04 2.42 0.53
N LEU A 20 -5.96 3.42 -0.36
CA LEU A 20 -6.48 3.34 -1.72
C LEU A 20 -5.34 3.03 -2.68
N VAL A 21 -5.43 1.90 -3.37
CA VAL A 21 -4.41 1.41 -4.29
C VAL A 21 -4.95 1.42 -5.72
N ASP A 22 -4.19 1.91 -6.69
CA ASP A 22 -4.60 1.88 -8.10
C ASP A 22 -4.03 0.62 -8.80
N PRO A 23 -4.83 -0.40 -9.11
CA PRO A 23 -4.45 -1.59 -9.91
C PRO A 23 -3.96 -1.29 -11.33
N SER A 24 -4.14 -0.08 -11.86
CA SER A 24 -3.80 0.20 -13.27
C SER A 24 -2.29 0.22 -13.52
N VAL A 25 -1.48 0.14 -12.45
CA VAL A 25 -0.02 0.13 -12.51
C VAL A 25 0.48 -1.27 -12.19
N GLU A 26 1.02 -1.97 -13.20
CA GLU A 26 1.50 -3.36 -13.09
C GLU A 26 2.53 -3.56 -11.94
N LEU A 27 3.39 -2.57 -11.74
CA LEU A 27 4.36 -2.54 -10.65
C LEU A 27 4.51 -1.11 -10.15
N ALA A 28 3.89 -0.81 -9.02
CA ALA A 28 3.98 0.49 -8.38
C ALA A 28 4.80 0.39 -7.09
N GLU A 29 5.82 1.24 -6.96
CA GLU A 29 6.44 1.54 -5.67
C GLU A 29 6.28 3.04 -5.41
N TYR A 30 5.63 3.38 -4.31
CA TYR A 30 5.38 4.77 -3.93
C TYR A 30 5.36 4.92 -2.41
N VAL A 31 5.46 6.16 -1.95
CA VAL A 31 5.49 6.49 -0.52
C VAL A 31 4.21 7.25 -0.18
N GLU A 32 3.51 6.79 0.86
CA GLU A 32 2.41 7.51 1.49
C GLU A 32 2.62 7.60 2.99
N ASP A 33 2.19 8.72 3.58
CA ASP A 33 2.27 8.91 5.02
C ASP A 33 1.14 8.14 5.73
N CYS A 34 1.47 7.54 6.88
CA CYS A 34 0.46 6.97 7.75
C CYS A 34 -0.54 8.04 8.22
N GLU A 35 -1.84 7.80 8.07
CA GLU A 35 -2.89 8.72 8.51
C GLU A 35 -2.93 8.92 10.04
N VAL A 36 -2.29 8.03 10.81
CA VAL A 36 -2.29 8.06 12.28
C VAL A 36 -1.02 8.70 12.84
N CYS A 37 0.16 8.29 12.36
CA CYS A 37 1.46 8.74 12.92
C CYS A 37 2.28 9.63 11.97
N CYS A 38 1.78 9.94 10.77
CA CYS A 38 2.46 10.78 9.78
C CYS A 38 3.91 10.33 9.49
N GLN A 39 4.14 9.02 9.41
CA GLN A 39 5.44 8.45 9.03
C GLN A 39 5.36 7.92 7.59
N PRO A 40 6.43 8.09 6.79
CA PRO A 40 6.44 7.67 5.40
C PRO A 40 6.52 6.15 5.26
N ILE A 41 5.47 5.55 4.70
CA ILE A 41 5.37 4.11 4.41
C ILE A 41 5.61 3.89 2.93
N VAL A 42 6.49 2.95 2.58
CA VAL A 42 6.65 2.49 1.20
C VAL A 42 5.61 1.42 0.92
N PHE A 43 4.81 1.65 -0.11
CA PHE A 43 3.85 0.72 -0.68
C PHE A 43 4.45 0.08 -1.92
N SER A 44 4.45 -1.25 -1.95
CA SER A 44 4.84 -2.05 -3.11
C SER A 44 3.63 -2.84 -3.58
N VAL A 45 3.12 -2.47 -4.75
CA VAL A 45 1.91 -3.05 -5.36
C VAL A 45 2.34 -3.87 -6.57
N THR A 46 1.86 -5.10 -6.64
CA THR A 46 2.13 -6.01 -7.76
C THR A 46 0.80 -6.54 -8.29
N ASP A 47 0.56 -6.32 -9.58
CA ASP A 47 -0.50 -6.99 -10.30
C ASP A 47 -0.14 -8.46 -10.52
N ASN A 48 -1.00 -9.35 -10.07
CA ASN A 48 -0.83 -10.80 -10.24
C ASN A 48 -1.59 -11.33 -11.47
N GLY A 49 -2.19 -10.44 -12.27
CA GLY A 49 -2.97 -10.76 -13.46
C GLY A 49 -4.47 -10.90 -13.20
N PRO A 50 -5.27 -11.17 -14.25
CA PRO A 50 -6.71 -10.94 -14.28
C PRO A 50 -7.56 -11.85 -13.38
N ASP A 51 -6.99 -12.89 -12.78
CA ASP A 51 -7.69 -13.87 -11.93
C ASP A 51 -7.15 -13.90 -10.49
N ALA A 52 -6.16 -13.04 -10.18
CA ALA A 52 -5.52 -12.98 -8.87
C ALA A 52 -5.67 -11.59 -8.26
N PRO A 53 -5.89 -11.48 -6.94
CA PRO A 53 -5.96 -10.18 -6.27
C PRO A 53 -4.60 -9.47 -6.31
N LEU A 54 -4.58 -8.14 -6.25
CA LEU A 54 -3.35 -7.38 -6.08
C LEU A 54 -2.58 -7.82 -4.83
N SER A 55 -1.27 -7.93 -4.95
CA SER A 55 -0.37 -8.08 -3.79
C SER A 55 0.10 -6.70 -3.35
N VAL A 56 -0.27 -6.29 -2.15
CA VAL A 56 0.18 -5.03 -1.53
C VAL A 56 1.08 -5.35 -0.34
N HIS A 57 2.32 -4.86 -0.38
CA HIS A 57 3.27 -4.96 0.72
C HIS A 57 3.63 -3.57 1.23
N THR A 58 3.73 -3.42 2.54
CA THR A 58 4.18 -2.18 3.17
C THR A 58 5.47 -2.37 3.93
N ARG A 59 6.35 -1.39 3.83
CA ARG A 59 7.61 -1.35 4.57
C ARG A 59 7.97 0.07 4.99
N GLN A 60 8.89 0.18 5.93
CA GLN A 60 9.45 1.46 6.34
C GLN A 60 10.38 1.97 5.23
N GLU A 61 10.32 3.25 4.88
CA GLU A 61 11.19 3.85 3.85
C GLU A 61 12.68 3.76 4.22
N ASN A 62 12.97 3.77 5.52
CA ASN A 62 14.32 3.89 6.07
C ASN A 62 14.89 2.56 6.62
N ASN A 63 14.41 1.40 6.16
CA ASN A 63 14.93 0.08 6.58
C ASN A 63 15.63 -0.66 5.45
#